data_AF-A0A934HD35-F1
#
_entry.id   AF-A0A934HD35-F1
#
_cell.length_a   1.000
_cell.length_b   1.000
_cell.length_c   1.000
_cell.angle_alpha   90.00
_cell.angle_beta   90.00
_cell.angle_gamma   90.00
#
_symmetry.space_group_name_H-M   'P 1'
#
loop_
_entity.id
_entity.type
_entity.pdbx_description
1 polymer ?
#
loop_
_entity_poly.entity_id
_entity_poly.type
_entity_poly.pdbx_seq_one_letter_code
_entity_poly.pdbx_strand_id
1 'polypeptide(L)'
;MTAKPKDQRIYRPFGLSIAIFAAAVIYGILPLAEVYVLWRMNAAATDAYLIAGVEITTWKALQGLLGGVMLITCLLAWWGRPPQIRFVLVGLLLLLTSANLYRIVETWITPADPIFGGQTQAAIRDFLRCQLPIMILVPLYVVWYINRAPARAFYRRVPLSALTRTIEPTDSDRQRTVEKINES
;
A
#
# COMPACT_ATOMS: atom_id res chain seq x y z
N MET A 1 27.24 9.47 39.24
CA MET A 1 26.36 8.44 38.65
C MET A 1 25.77 9.00 37.36
N THR A 2 26.35 8.64 36.21
CA THR A 2 25.90 9.09 34.89
C THR A 2 24.67 8.27 34.48
N ALA A 3 23.51 8.92 34.40
CA ALA A 3 22.27 8.29 33.97
C ALA A 3 22.47 7.68 32.57
N LYS A 4 22.36 6.34 32.49
CA LYS A 4 22.39 5.61 31.22
C LYS A 4 21.26 6.18 30.35
N PRO A 5 21.51 6.67 29.12
CA PRO A 5 20.45 7.21 28.28
C PRO A 5 19.39 6.12 28.12
N LYS A 6 18.14 6.43 28.50
CA LYS A 6 16.99 5.53 28.31
C LYS A 6 16.97 5.13 26.84
N ASP A 7 17.13 3.84 26.59
CA ASP A 7 17.03 3.23 25.26
C ASP A 7 15.65 3.59 24.68
N GLN A 8 15.64 4.60 23.81
CA GLN A 8 14.42 5.21 23.28
C GLN A 8 13.90 4.28 22.18
N ARG A 9 13.16 3.25 22.59
CA ARG A 9 12.57 2.28 21.65
C ARG A 9 11.82 3.00 20.55
N ILE A 10 12.25 2.78 19.32
CA ILE A 10 11.58 3.23 18.10
C ILE A 10 10.24 2.48 18.03
N TYR A 11 9.16 3.15 18.44
CA TYR A 11 7.82 2.57 18.39
C TYR A 11 7.33 2.51 16.94
N ARG A 12 6.79 1.36 16.54
CA ARG A 12 6.19 1.18 15.21
C ARG A 12 4.79 1.78 15.24
N PRO A 13 4.49 2.83 14.44
CA PRO A 13 3.16 3.40 14.46
C PRO A 13 2.16 2.39 13.87
N PHE A 14 1.14 2.02 14.62
CA PHE A 14 0.14 1.01 14.26
C PHE A 14 -0.51 1.28 12.88
N GLY A 15 -0.74 2.55 12.53
CA GLY A 15 -1.29 2.92 11.23
C GLY A 15 -0.37 2.59 10.03
N LEU A 16 0.94 2.49 10.23
CA LEU A 16 1.86 2.05 9.17
C LEU A 16 1.72 0.55 8.91
N SER A 17 1.57 -0.25 9.97
CA SER A 17 1.32 -1.69 9.85
C SER A 17 0.00 -1.97 9.15
N ILE A 18 -1.07 -1.21 9.47
CA ILE A 18 -2.36 -1.29 8.76
C ILE A 18 -2.19 -0.92 7.29
N ALA A 19 -1.46 0.16 6.98
CA ALA A 19 -1.23 0.60 5.60
C ALA A 19 -0.50 -0.47 4.77
N ILE A 20 0.57 -1.06 5.31
CA ILE A 20 1.32 -2.14 4.65
C ILE A 20 0.45 -3.38 4.48
N PHE A 21 -0.34 -3.74 5.50
CA PHE A 21 -1.22 -4.90 5.46
C PHE A 21 -2.33 -4.74 4.41
N ALA A 22 -3.04 -3.60 4.43
CA ALA A 22 -4.08 -3.30 3.44
C ALA A 22 -3.51 -3.31 2.02
N ALA A 23 -2.33 -2.72 1.82
CA ALA A 23 -1.66 -2.73 0.53
C ALA A 23 -1.25 -4.14 0.08
N ALA A 24 -0.73 -4.97 1.00
CA ALA A 24 -0.36 -6.36 0.71
C ALA A 24 -1.57 -7.20 0.31
N VAL A 25 -2.70 -7.06 1.01
CA VAL A 25 -3.91 -7.82 0.71
C VAL A 25 -4.50 -7.39 -0.63
N ILE A 26 -4.73 -6.10 -0.83
CA ILE A 26 -5.48 -5.58 -1.99
C ILE A 26 -4.64 -5.62 -3.27
N TYR A 27 -3.36 -5.25 -3.19
CA TYR A 27 -2.50 -5.11 -4.36
C TYR A 27 -1.49 -6.25 -4.53
N GLY A 28 -1.38 -7.15 -3.55
CA GLY A 28 -0.49 -8.30 -3.61
C GLY A 28 -1.25 -9.62 -3.71
N ILE A 29 -2.02 -9.95 -2.66
CA ILE A 29 -2.73 -11.23 -2.56
C ILE A 29 -3.87 -11.32 -3.58
N LEU A 30 -4.72 -10.30 -3.68
CA LEU A 30 -5.87 -10.30 -4.58
C LEU A 30 -5.49 -10.55 -6.06
N PRO A 31 -4.53 -9.83 -6.67
CA PRO A 31 -4.14 -10.07 -8.06
C PRO A 31 -3.47 -11.44 -8.26
N LEU A 32 -2.73 -11.95 -7.28
CA LEU A 32 -2.17 -13.30 -7.35
C LEU A 32 -3.27 -14.37 -7.27
N ALA A 33 -4.28 -14.15 -6.43
CA ALA A 33 -5.45 -15.04 -6.35
C ALA A 33 -6.21 -15.06 -7.68
N GLU A 34 -6.41 -13.92 -8.34
CA GLU A 34 -7.00 -13.88 -9.69
C GLU A 34 -6.20 -14.74 -10.67
N VAL A 35 -4.89 -14.53 -10.78
CA VAL A 35 -4.03 -15.29 -11.71
C VAL A 35 -4.02 -16.77 -11.37
N TYR A 36 -4.00 -17.12 -10.08
CA TYR A 36 -4.06 -18.51 -9.63
C TYR A 36 -5.38 -19.20 -10.01
N VAL A 37 -6.52 -18.53 -9.81
CA VAL A 37 -7.83 -19.05 -10.21
C VAL A 37 -7.88 -19.26 -11.72
N LEU A 38 -7.43 -18.27 -12.51
CA LEU A 38 -7.38 -18.37 -13.97
C LEU A 38 -6.49 -19.52 -14.42
N TRP A 39 -5.31 -19.65 -13.83
CA TRP A 39 -4.38 -20.74 -14.11
C TRP A 39 -4.99 -22.11 -13.75
N ARG A 40 -5.66 -22.21 -12.61
CA ARG A 40 -6.31 -23.45 -12.14
C ARG A 40 -7.48 -23.86 -13.04
N MET A 41 -8.24 -22.88 -13.56
CA MET A 41 -9.33 -23.12 -14.51
C MET A 41 -8.80 -23.57 -15.86
N ASN A 42 -7.74 -22.91 -16.37
CA ASN A 42 -7.08 -23.31 -17.61
C ASN A 42 -6.51 -24.74 -17.52
N ALA A 43 -5.87 -25.09 -16.40
CA ALA A 43 -5.33 -26.44 -16.17
C ALA A 43 -6.40 -27.54 -16.03
N ALA A 44 -7.64 -27.18 -15.66
CA ALA A 44 -8.77 -28.12 -15.64
C ALA A 44 -9.48 -28.25 -17.01
N ALA A 45 -9.18 -27.38 -17.97
CA ALA A 45 -9.84 -27.31 -19.25
C ALA A 45 -9.06 -28.08 -20.33
N THR A 46 -8.83 -29.39 -20.14
CA THR A 46 -8.13 -30.23 -21.13
C THR A 46 -8.88 -30.41 -22.45
N ASP A 47 -10.19 -30.14 -22.51
CA ASP A 47 -11.02 -30.23 -23.73
C ASP A 47 -11.93 -29.01 -23.98
N ALA A 48 -11.81 -27.93 -23.19
CA ALA A 48 -12.80 -26.85 -23.13
C ALA A 48 -12.28 -25.52 -23.72
N TYR A 49 -11.58 -25.57 -24.85
CA TYR A 49 -11.19 -24.37 -25.62
C TYR A 49 -12.43 -23.53 -26.06
N LEU A 50 -13.65 -24.07 -25.93
CA LEU A 50 -14.91 -23.46 -26.39
C LEU A 50 -15.83 -22.92 -25.28
N ILE A 51 -15.57 -23.14 -23.98
CA ILE A 51 -16.55 -22.79 -22.92
C ILE A 51 -16.16 -21.56 -22.10
N ALA A 52 -14.89 -21.15 -22.10
CA ALA A 52 -14.49 -19.91 -21.46
C ALA A 52 -13.19 -19.44 -22.08
N GLY A 53 -13.25 -18.57 -23.10
CA GLY A 53 -12.11 -17.93 -23.78
C GLY A 53 -11.23 -17.09 -22.85
N VAL A 54 -10.73 -17.71 -21.79
CA VAL A 54 -10.02 -17.16 -20.66
C VAL A 54 -8.59 -17.66 -20.81
N GLU A 55 -7.93 -17.17 -21.84
CA GLU A 55 -6.49 -17.33 -21.96
C GLU A 55 -5.81 -16.49 -20.87
N ILE A 56 -4.69 -17.00 -20.34
CA ILE A 56 -3.80 -16.17 -19.54
C ILE A 56 -3.17 -15.17 -20.50
N THR A 57 -3.82 -14.03 -20.66
CA THR A 57 -3.28 -12.95 -21.49
C THR A 57 -1.96 -12.47 -20.89
N THR A 58 -1.02 -12.04 -21.75
CA THR A 58 0.27 -11.45 -21.34
C THR A 58 0.08 -10.37 -20.28
N TRP A 59 -1.01 -9.61 -20.39
CA TRP A 59 -1.40 -8.59 -19.43
C TRP A 59 -1.73 -9.15 -18.04
N LYS A 60 -2.50 -10.25 -17.95
CA LYS A 60 -2.82 -10.90 -16.66
C LYS A 60 -1.59 -11.50 -15.99
N ALA A 61 -0.69 -12.10 -16.77
CA ALA A 61 0.59 -12.58 -16.25
C ALA A 61 1.45 -11.43 -15.68
N LEU A 62 1.54 -10.31 -16.41
CA LEU A 62 2.23 -9.10 -15.95
C LEU A 62 1.62 -8.55 -14.65
N GLN A 63 0.29 -8.53 -14.55
CA GLN A 63 -0.41 -8.09 -13.33
C GLN A 63 -0.10 -9.00 -12.13
N GLY A 64 -0.05 -10.32 -12.33
CA GLY A 64 0.39 -11.27 -11.30
C GLY A 64 1.82 -11.02 -10.84
N LEU A 65 2.73 -10.76 -11.78
CA LEU A 65 4.13 -10.43 -11.48
C LEU A 65 4.23 -9.14 -10.66
N LEU A 66 3.52 -8.08 -11.07
CA LEU A 66 3.47 -6.81 -10.32
C LEU A 66 2.90 -6.99 -8.91
N GLY A 67 1.87 -7.83 -8.74
CA GLY A 67 1.34 -8.19 -7.43
C GLY A 67 2.36 -8.93 -6.55
N GLY A 68 3.15 -9.83 -7.13
CA GLY A 68 4.26 -10.49 -6.46
C GLY A 68 5.34 -9.49 -6.00
N VAL A 69 5.75 -8.57 -6.88
CA VAL A 69 6.69 -7.48 -6.53
C VAL A 69 6.14 -6.60 -5.41
N MET A 70 4.83 -6.34 -5.40
CA MET A 70 4.17 -5.59 -4.33
C MET A 70 4.26 -6.31 -2.98
N LEU A 71 4.05 -7.62 -2.93
CA LEU A 71 4.24 -8.39 -1.69
C LEU A 71 5.68 -8.34 -1.18
N ILE A 72 6.65 -8.52 -2.08
CA ILE A 72 8.07 -8.40 -1.73
C ILE A 72 8.36 -6.99 -1.17
N THR A 73 7.83 -5.96 -1.82
CA THR A 73 7.97 -4.57 -1.38
C THR A 73 7.31 -4.35 -0.01
N CYS A 74 6.15 -4.94 0.25
CA CYS A 74 5.49 -4.90 1.56
C CYS A 74 6.31 -5.61 2.65
N LEU A 75 6.91 -6.76 2.35
CA LEU A 75 7.81 -7.47 3.28
C LEU A 75 9.06 -6.66 3.59
N LEU A 76 9.66 -6.03 2.57
CA LEU A 76 10.80 -5.13 2.76
C LEU A 76 10.41 -3.86 3.54
N ALA A 77 9.22 -3.30 3.27
CA ALA A 77 8.66 -2.18 4.01
C ALA A 77 8.39 -2.54 5.48
N TRP A 78 7.94 -3.77 5.73
CA TRP A 78 7.76 -4.31 7.09
C TRP A 78 9.09 -4.43 7.83
N TRP A 79 10.17 -4.74 7.11
CA TRP A 79 11.51 -4.86 7.69
C TRP A 79 12.17 -3.51 8.02
N GLY A 80 11.70 -2.41 7.41
CA GLY A 80 12.12 -1.05 7.77
C GLY A 80 13.53 -0.64 7.33
N ARG A 81 14.11 -1.32 6.34
CA ARG A 81 15.41 -1.00 5.71
C ARG A 81 15.22 -0.97 4.20
N PRO A 82 15.65 0.00 3.37
CA PRO A 82 16.12 1.41 3.54
C PRO A 82 15.01 2.50 3.50
N PRO A 83 15.32 3.79 3.80
CA PRO A 83 14.33 4.90 3.76
C PRO A 83 13.73 5.17 2.37
N GLN A 84 14.36 4.67 1.30
CA GLN A 84 13.88 4.79 -0.08
C GLN A 84 12.67 3.89 -0.38
N ILE A 85 12.45 2.82 0.40
CA ILE A 85 11.29 1.91 0.19
C ILE A 85 9.98 2.68 0.25
N ARG A 86 9.89 3.76 1.02
CA ARG A 86 8.68 4.60 1.07
C ARG A 86 8.24 5.08 -0.32
N PHE A 87 9.22 5.47 -1.17
CA PHE A 87 8.95 5.97 -2.50
C PHE A 87 8.67 4.83 -3.47
N VAL A 88 9.36 3.70 -3.31
CA VAL A 88 9.10 2.49 -4.10
C VAL A 88 7.70 1.97 -3.82
N LEU A 89 7.29 1.86 -2.56
CA LEU A 89 5.96 1.41 -2.16
C LEU A 89 4.87 2.36 -2.66
N VAL A 90 5.05 3.68 -2.50
CA VAL A 90 4.09 4.66 -3.04
C VAL A 90 4.02 4.62 -4.56
N GLY A 91 5.17 4.60 -5.25
CA GLY A 91 5.22 4.56 -6.71
C GLY A 91 4.60 3.28 -7.27
N LEU A 92 4.93 2.13 -6.69
CA LEU A 92 4.39 0.84 -7.09
C LEU A 92 2.88 0.75 -6.83
N LEU A 93 2.43 1.23 -5.67
CA LEU A 93 1.01 1.26 -5.32
C LEU A 93 0.22 2.16 -6.27
N LEU A 94 0.73 3.35 -6.59
CA LEU A 94 0.11 4.25 -7.57
C LEU A 94 0.08 3.62 -8.97
N LEU A 95 1.18 2.98 -9.40
CA LEU A 95 1.25 2.30 -10.69
C LEU A 95 0.21 1.16 -10.81
N LEU A 96 0.11 0.32 -9.77
CA LEU A 96 -0.90 -0.74 -9.68
C LEU A 96 -2.32 -0.18 -9.64
N THR A 97 -2.53 0.94 -8.96
CA THR A 97 -3.84 1.61 -8.90
C THR A 97 -4.23 2.14 -10.29
N SER A 98 -3.32 2.82 -10.98
CA SER A 98 -3.54 3.34 -12.33
C SER A 98 -3.81 2.22 -13.35
N ALA A 99 -3.06 1.12 -13.28
CA ALA A 99 -3.29 -0.04 -14.14
C ALA A 99 -4.68 -0.65 -13.94
N ASN A 100 -5.14 -0.75 -12.69
CA ASN A 100 -6.48 -1.25 -12.38
C ASN A 100 -7.58 -0.27 -12.80
N LEU A 101 -7.39 1.04 -12.62
CA LEU A 101 -8.32 2.06 -13.10
C LEU A 101 -8.47 2.00 -14.63
N TYR A 102 -7.36 1.86 -15.36
CA TYR A 102 -7.40 1.70 -16.81
C TYR A 102 -8.26 0.49 -17.22
N ARG A 103 -8.10 -0.65 -16.55
CA ARG A 103 -8.93 -1.84 -16.80
C ARG A 103 -10.41 -1.59 -16.50
N ILE A 104 -10.72 -0.90 -15.40
CA ILE A 104 -12.10 -0.54 -15.09
C ILE A 104 -12.67 0.29 -16.24
N VAL A 105 -11.96 1.34 -16.69
CA VAL A 105 -12.42 2.19 -17.80
C VAL A 105 -12.62 1.37 -19.09
N GLU A 106 -11.68 0.51 -19.44
CA GLU A 106 -11.79 -0.38 -20.61
C GLU A 106 -13.05 -1.26 -20.52
N THR A 107 -13.33 -1.84 -19.36
CA THR A 107 -14.54 -2.66 -19.17
C THR A 107 -15.85 -1.90 -19.31
N TRP A 108 -15.85 -0.57 -19.21
CA TRP A 108 -17.04 0.25 -19.43
C TRP A 108 -17.28 0.55 -20.91
N ILE A 109 -16.20 0.57 -21.70
CA ILE A 109 -16.23 0.89 -23.13
C ILE A 109 -16.49 -0.37 -23.96
N THR A 110 -15.98 -1.52 -23.53
CA THR A 110 -16.16 -2.79 -24.25
C THR A 110 -17.58 -3.36 -24.04
N PRO A 111 -18.34 -3.64 -25.13
CA PRO A 111 -19.64 -4.29 -25.05
C PRO A 111 -19.53 -5.67 -24.37
N ALA A 112 -20.55 -6.06 -23.62
CA ALA A 112 -20.60 -7.40 -23.04
C ALA A 112 -21.13 -8.39 -24.08
N ASP A 113 -20.42 -9.49 -24.33
CA ASP A 113 -20.89 -10.55 -25.22
C ASP A 113 -21.99 -11.36 -24.53
N PRO A 114 -23.22 -11.37 -25.07
CA PRO A 114 -24.36 -12.01 -24.40
C PRO A 114 -24.30 -13.55 -24.45
N ILE A 115 -23.46 -14.14 -25.30
CA ILE A 115 -23.51 -15.57 -25.64
C ILE A 115 -22.65 -16.45 -24.72
N PHE A 116 -21.57 -15.94 -24.11
CA PHE A 116 -20.60 -16.76 -23.38
C PHE A 116 -20.34 -16.39 -21.90
N GLY A 117 -21.05 -15.41 -21.33
CA GLY A 117 -20.71 -14.99 -19.96
C GLY A 117 -21.65 -14.01 -19.26
N GLY A 118 -22.88 -13.80 -19.75
CA GLY A 118 -23.74 -12.70 -19.29
C GLY A 118 -23.93 -12.59 -17.76
N GLN A 119 -24.05 -13.72 -17.05
CA GLN A 119 -24.24 -13.75 -15.59
C GLN A 119 -22.91 -13.54 -14.82
N THR A 120 -21.84 -14.22 -15.21
CA THR A 120 -20.51 -14.11 -14.58
C THR A 120 -19.87 -12.74 -14.83
N GLN A 121 -20.05 -12.19 -16.03
CA GLN A 121 -19.53 -10.89 -16.42
C GLN A 121 -20.28 -9.73 -15.75
N ALA A 122 -21.60 -9.88 -15.52
CA ALA A 122 -22.38 -8.93 -14.72
C ALA A 122 -21.94 -8.95 -13.24
N ALA A 123 -21.80 -10.13 -12.64
CA ALA A 123 -21.34 -10.27 -11.25
C ALA A 123 -19.95 -9.67 -11.03
N ILE A 124 -19.03 -9.88 -11.97
CA ILE A 124 -17.68 -9.29 -11.94
C ILE A 124 -17.78 -7.75 -12.05
N ARG A 125 -18.59 -7.22 -12.97
CA ARG A 125 -18.78 -5.76 -13.10
C ARG A 125 -19.32 -5.12 -11.82
N ASP A 126 -20.30 -5.74 -11.16
CA ASP A 126 -20.87 -5.22 -9.92
C ASP A 126 -19.87 -5.33 -8.75
N PHE A 127 -19.07 -6.39 -8.69
CA PHE A 127 -17.96 -6.49 -7.74
C PHE A 127 -16.93 -5.37 -7.95
N LEU A 128 -16.53 -5.11 -9.21
CA LEU A 128 -15.57 -4.04 -9.53
C LEU A 128 -16.10 -2.65 -9.13
N ARG A 129 -17.40 -2.39 -9.29
CA ARG A 129 -18.04 -1.14 -8.86
C ARG A 129 -17.99 -0.97 -7.33
N CYS A 130 -18.28 -2.03 -6.59
CA CYS A 130 -18.18 -2.03 -5.12
C CYS A 130 -16.72 -1.90 -4.62
N GLN A 131 -15.76 -2.42 -5.39
CA GLN A 131 -14.34 -2.34 -5.05
C GLN A 131 -13.72 -0.96 -5.33
N LEU A 132 -14.27 -0.21 -6.29
CA LEU A 132 -13.80 1.11 -6.72
C LEU A 132 -13.53 2.09 -5.56
N PRO A 133 -14.44 2.31 -4.58
CA PRO A 133 -14.17 3.20 -3.44
C PRO A 133 -12.96 2.74 -2.62
N ILE A 134 -12.84 1.45 -2.32
CA ILE A 134 -11.69 0.89 -1.59
C ILE A 134 -10.39 1.11 -2.37
N MET A 135 -10.45 0.94 -3.69
CA MET A 135 -9.31 1.13 -4.60
C MET A 135 -8.80 2.56 -4.67
N ILE A 136 -9.63 3.55 -4.31
CA ILE A 136 -9.23 4.97 -4.22
C ILE A 136 -8.82 5.32 -2.79
N LEU A 137 -9.61 4.91 -1.79
CA LEU A 137 -9.36 5.24 -0.39
C LEU A 137 -8.04 4.67 0.13
N VAL A 138 -7.69 3.44 -0.25
CA VAL A 138 -6.46 2.78 0.23
C VAL A 138 -5.19 3.49 -0.26
N PRO A 139 -5.00 3.77 -1.57
CA PRO A 139 -3.85 4.54 -2.04
C PRO A 139 -3.78 5.90 -1.37
N LEU A 140 -4.91 6.59 -1.29
CA LEU A 140 -4.97 7.91 -0.70
C LEU A 140 -4.57 7.87 0.78
N TYR A 141 -5.09 6.89 1.53
CA TYR A 141 -4.76 6.66 2.93
C TYR A 141 -3.27 6.33 3.11
N VAL A 142 -2.72 5.42 2.30
CA VAL A 142 -1.31 5.02 2.37
C VAL A 142 -0.39 6.20 2.08
N VAL A 143 -0.65 6.95 1.00
CA VAL A 143 0.12 8.15 0.62
C VAL A 143 0.04 9.21 1.71
N TRP A 144 -1.16 9.51 2.19
CA TRP A 144 -1.38 10.48 3.26
C TRP A 144 -0.66 10.09 4.55
N TYR A 145 -0.75 8.82 4.96
CA TYR A 145 -0.17 8.35 6.21
C TYR A 145 1.36 8.30 6.16
N ILE A 146 1.93 7.82 5.05
CA ILE A 146 3.39 7.81 4.84
C ILE A 146 3.95 9.24 4.83
N ASN A 147 3.16 10.22 4.37
CA ASN A 147 3.57 11.62 4.34
C ASN A 147 3.56 12.28 5.74
N ARG A 148 2.92 11.67 6.74
CA ARG A 148 2.78 12.21 8.11
C ARG A 148 4.08 12.05 8.93
N ALA A 149 4.33 13.03 9.81
CA ALA A 149 5.52 13.09 10.69
C ALA A 149 5.88 11.78 11.44
N PRO A 150 4.95 11.02 12.04
CA PRO A 150 5.30 9.78 12.75
C PRO A 150 5.85 8.68 11.84
N ALA A 151 5.36 8.57 10.60
CA ALA A 151 5.89 7.61 9.63
C ALA A 151 7.29 8.02 9.16
N ARG A 152 7.53 9.33 8.94
CA ARG A 152 8.87 9.86 8.60
C ARG A 152 9.89 9.60 9.71
N ALA A 153 9.47 9.72 10.97
CA ALA A 153 10.32 9.46 12.15
C ALA A 153 10.76 7.99 12.22
N PHE A 154 9.85 7.05 11.91
CA PHE A 154 10.16 5.62 11.84
C PHE A 154 11.23 5.30 10.78
N TYR A 155 11.07 5.79 9.54
CA TYR A 155 12.04 5.54 8.46
C TYR A 155 13.39 6.25 8.67
N ARG A 156 13.40 7.36 9.41
CA ARG A 156 14.62 8.12 9.74
C ARG A 156 15.30 7.61 11.03
N ARG A 157 14.71 6.63 11.73
CA ARG A 157 15.13 6.13 13.05
C ARG A 157 15.28 7.23 14.11
N VAL A 158 14.53 8.33 13.97
CA VAL A 158 14.52 9.41 14.96
C VAL A 158 13.35 9.14 15.90
N PRO A 159 13.57 9.00 17.21
CA PRO A 159 12.47 8.79 18.15
C PRO A 159 11.55 10.03 18.18
N LEU A 160 10.23 9.83 18.28
CA LEU A 160 9.24 10.93 18.28
C LEU A 160 9.51 11.99 19.36
N SER A 161 10.07 11.55 20.48
CA SER A 161 10.48 12.42 21.59
C SER A 161 11.59 13.39 21.21
N ALA A 162 12.49 13.03 20.29
CA ALA A 162 13.50 13.95 19.77
C ALA A 162 12.89 15.04 18.87
N LEU A 163 11.85 14.70 18.09
CA LEU A 163 11.09 15.67 17.29
C LEU A 163 10.21 16.60 18.15
N THR A 164 9.69 16.10 19.26
CA THR A 164 8.89 16.91 20.20
C THR A 164 9.76 17.94 20.92
N ARG A 165 10.98 17.54 21.30
CA ARG A 165 11.97 18.41 21.96
C ARG A 165 12.47 19.57 21.08
N THR A 166 12.39 19.46 19.75
CA THR A 166 12.69 20.59 18.84
C THR A 166 11.57 21.62 18.73
N ILE A 167 10.34 21.25 19.11
CA ILE A 167 9.16 22.12 18.98
C ILE A 167 8.89 22.84 20.31
N GLU A 168 9.13 22.16 21.42
CA GLU A 168 8.95 22.72 22.77
C GLU A 168 10.33 23.08 23.34
N PRO A 169 10.66 24.39 23.48
CA PRO A 169 11.92 24.78 24.11
C PRO A 169 11.93 24.21 25.53
N THR A 170 13.03 23.53 25.85
CA THR A 170 13.22 22.89 27.15
C THR A 170 12.99 23.91 28.28
N ASP A 171 12.40 23.49 29.39
CA ASP A 171 12.10 24.39 30.52
C ASP A 171 13.36 25.14 31.02
N SER A 172 14.54 24.53 30.85
CA SER A 172 15.85 25.14 31.08
C SER A 172 16.19 26.31 30.12
N ASP A 173 15.74 26.25 28.87
CA ASP A 173 15.91 27.35 27.91
C ASP A 173 14.92 28.48 28.20
N ARG A 174 13.70 28.15 28.65
CA ARG A 174 12.75 29.15 29.19
C ARG A 174 13.34 29.86 30.41
N GLN A 175 13.87 29.12 31.38
CA GLN A 175 14.47 29.69 32.58
C GLN A 175 15.66 30.60 32.25
N ARG A 176 16.56 30.21 31.35
CA ARG A 176 17.66 31.09 30.90
C ARG A 176 17.18 32.35 30.18
N THR A 177 16.05 32.27 29.47
CA THR A 177 15.48 33.44 28.80
C THR A 177 14.91 34.41 29.83
N VAL A 178 14.24 33.91 30.87
CA VAL A 178 13.71 34.73 31.97
C VAL A 178 14.85 35.37 32.77
N GLU A 179 15.92 34.64 33.05
CA GLU A 179 17.10 35.16 33.78
C GLU A 179 17.78 36.29 33.02
N LYS A 180 17.97 36.14 31.70
CA LYS A 180 18.52 37.20 30.84
C LYS A 180 17.65 38.46 30.75
N ILE A 181 16.34 38.34 30.88
CA ILE A 181 15.42 39.48 30.90
C ILE A 181 15.49 40.22 32.24
N ASN A 182 15.85 39.54 33.32
CA ASN A 182 15.91 40.13 34.66
C ASN A 182 17.24 40.84 34.95
N GLU A 183 18.29 40.53 34.17
CA GLU A 183 19.61 41.16 34.25
C GLU A 183 19.77 42.41 33.35
N SER A 184 18.77 42.72 32.53
CA SER A 184 18.72 43.89 31.63
C SER A 184 17.80 44.98 32.15
#